data_AF-A0A9C9BYU6-F1
#
_entry.id   AF-A0A9C9BYU6-F1
#
_cell.length_a   1.000
_cell.length_b   1.000
_cell.length_c   1.000
_cell.angle_alpha   90.00
_cell.angle_beta   90.00
_cell.angle_gamma   90.00
#
_symmetry.space_group_name_H-M   'P 1'
#
loop_
_entity.id
_entity.type
_entity.pdbx_description
1 polymer ?
#
loop_
_entity_poly.entity_id
_entity_poly.type
_entity_poly.pdbx_seq_one_letter_code
_entity_poly.pdbx_strand_id
1 'polypeptide(L)'
;MDFKAHLEQTWSLFVANLPALLISTLVLFVCSAITLGIMAPVLMAGYMQSLLLLVRENRKPEVGDLFGYMRLFFPLLVFTILVALVFGLGFAMLVLPGIAVILAVTFFCMYMMPLMTDRELGLVEAVKESSRMALQPPIGEHVAVIAVFLVLNSIGNSTGIGVLFTQPFATLFVLSVYEIKRRRMLPPPQQNETTPPPPPPGA
;
A
#
# COMPACT_ATOMS: atom_id res chain seq x y z
N MET A 1 -9.92 -3.43 15.14
CA MET A 1 -10.24 -2.90 13.80
C MET A 1 -11.48 -3.63 13.33
N ASP A 2 -12.43 -2.92 12.73
CA ASP A 2 -13.61 -3.57 12.16
C ASP A 2 -13.28 -4.10 10.76
N PHE A 3 -12.71 -5.30 10.72
CA PHE A 3 -12.32 -5.96 9.47
C PHE A 3 -13.51 -6.17 8.52
N LYS A 4 -14.70 -6.39 9.06
CA LYS A 4 -15.92 -6.56 8.27
C LYS A 4 -16.24 -5.27 7.52
N ALA A 5 -16.24 -4.13 8.20
CA ALA A 5 -16.46 -2.84 7.57
C ALA A 5 -15.43 -2.55 6.47
N HIS A 6 -14.16 -2.91 6.66
CA HIS A 6 -13.12 -2.75 5.62
C HIS A 6 -13.36 -3.62 4.41
N LEU A 7 -13.74 -4.87 4.61
CA LEU A 7 -14.05 -5.77 3.50
C LEU A 7 -15.30 -5.31 2.75
N GLU A 8 -16.34 -4.85 3.46
CA GLU A 8 -17.57 -4.33 2.84
C GLU A 8 -17.31 -3.04 2.04
N GLN A 9 -16.53 -2.11 2.59
CA GLN A 9 -16.11 -0.90 1.87
C GLN A 9 -15.24 -1.23 0.66
N THR A 10 -14.29 -2.15 0.82
CA THR A 10 -13.42 -2.60 -0.27
C THR A 10 -14.25 -3.25 -1.37
N TRP A 11 -15.21 -4.10 -1.00
CA TRP A 11 -16.12 -4.77 -1.91
C TRP A 11 -17.00 -3.79 -2.67
N SER A 12 -17.58 -2.78 -2.00
CA SER A 12 -18.41 -1.78 -2.66
C SER A 12 -17.62 -0.95 -3.67
N LEU A 13 -16.42 -0.49 -3.31
CA LEU A 13 -15.51 0.21 -4.23
C LEU A 13 -15.07 -0.67 -5.40
N PHE A 14 -14.77 -1.94 -5.13
CA PHE A 14 -14.34 -2.91 -6.13
C PHE A 14 -15.42 -3.17 -7.17
N VAL A 15 -16.66 -3.48 -6.75
CA VAL A 15 -17.77 -3.75 -7.68
C VAL A 15 -18.16 -2.50 -8.46
N ALA A 16 -18.20 -1.32 -7.81
CA ALA A 16 -18.56 -0.06 -8.45
C ALA A 16 -17.56 0.38 -9.53
N ASN A 17 -16.28 0.01 -9.39
CA ASN A 17 -15.20 0.43 -10.29
C ASN A 17 -14.50 -0.74 -10.99
N LEU A 18 -15.17 -1.89 -11.06
CA LEU A 18 -14.59 -3.14 -11.55
C LEU A 18 -13.95 -2.99 -12.94
N PRO A 19 -14.56 -2.32 -13.95
CA PRO A 19 -13.93 -2.16 -15.26
C PRO A 19 -12.61 -1.37 -15.18
N ALA A 20 -12.60 -0.25 -14.46
CA ALA A 20 -11.42 0.60 -14.32
C ALA A 20 -10.28 -0.11 -13.57
N LEU A 21 -10.63 -0.87 -12.52
CA LEU A 21 -9.69 -1.68 -11.75
C LEU A 21 -9.08 -2.80 -12.59
N LEU A 22 -9.90 -3.52 -13.36
CA LEU A 22 -9.41 -4.59 -14.24
C LEU A 22 -8.50 -4.05 -15.33
N ILE A 23 -8.87 -2.95 -15.98
CA ILE A 23 -8.04 -2.33 -17.03
C ILE A 23 -6.71 -1.85 -16.44
N SER A 24 -6.75 -1.14 -15.32
CA SER A 24 -5.52 -0.64 -14.66
C SER A 24 -4.61 -1.79 -14.23
N THR A 25 -5.19 -2.86 -13.69
CA THR A 25 -4.45 -4.06 -13.27
C THR A 25 -3.86 -4.80 -14.47
N LEU A 26 -4.63 -4.95 -15.56
CA LEU A 26 -4.16 -5.56 -16.79
C LEU A 26 -2.98 -4.77 -17.38
N VAL A 27 -3.08 -3.45 -17.45
CA VAL A 27 -1.99 -2.59 -17.95
C VAL A 27 -0.75 -2.72 -17.06
N LEU A 28 -0.93 -2.73 -15.74
CA LEU A 28 0.17 -2.99 -14.80
C LEU A 28 0.92 -4.29 -15.14
N PHE A 29 0.20 -5.40 -15.32
CA PHE A 29 0.82 -6.69 -15.63
C PHE A 29 1.44 -6.73 -17.03
N VAL A 30 0.76 -6.20 -18.05
CA VAL A 30 1.26 -6.18 -19.44
C VAL A 30 2.53 -5.32 -19.54
N CYS A 31 2.52 -4.12 -18.99
CA CYS A 31 3.70 -3.25 -19.00
C CYS A 31 4.85 -3.84 -18.17
N SER A 32 4.54 -4.48 -17.04
CA SER A 32 5.55 -5.21 -16.26
C SER A 32 6.14 -6.36 -17.07
N ALA A 33 5.33 -7.16 -17.76
CA ALA A 33 5.82 -8.28 -18.57
C ALA A 33 6.69 -7.82 -19.75
N ILE A 34 6.25 -6.79 -20.49
CA ILE A 34 7.01 -6.23 -21.63
C ILE A 34 8.36 -5.68 -21.19
N THR A 35 8.44 -5.11 -19.99
CA THR A 35 9.66 -4.53 -19.42
C THR A 35 10.48 -5.53 -18.60
N LEU A 36 10.15 -6.82 -18.68
CA LEU A 36 10.80 -7.89 -17.91
C LEU A 36 10.79 -7.64 -16.38
N GLY A 37 9.77 -6.94 -15.90
CA GLY A 37 9.56 -6.61 -14.49
C GLY A 37 10.31 -5.36 -14.02
N ILE A 38 11.15 -4.73 -14.87
CA ILE A 38 11.98 -3.58 -14.47
C ILE A 38 11.11 -2.39 -14.07
N MET A 39 9.97 -2.17 -14.76
CA MET A 39 9.04 -1.09 -14.42
C MET A 39 7.98 -1.50 -13.37
N ALA A 40 7.89 -2.77 -13.01
CA ALA A 40 6.86 -3.25 -12.09
C ALA A 40 6.77 -2.46 -10.78
N PRO A 41 7.87 -2.15 -10.05
CA PRO A 41 7.75 -1.49 -8.76
C PRO A 41 7.30 -0.02 -8.90
N VAL A 42 7.73 0.69 -9.95
CA VAL A 42 7.31 2.08 -10.17
C VAL A 42 5.87 2.18 -10.68
N LEU A 43 5.43 1.23 -11.51
CA LEU A 43 4.03 1.14 -11.94
C LEU A 43 3.12 0.76 -10.77
N MET A 44 3.60 -0.10 -9.86
CA MET A 44 2.87 -0.44 -8.64
C MET A 44 2.68 0.78 -7.73
N ALA A 45 3.68 1.67 -7.64
CA ALA A 45 3.54 2.93 -6.91
C ALA A 45 2.43 3.80 -7.51
N GLY A 46 2.45 4.05 -8.83
CA GLY A 46 1.38 4.81 -9.50
C GLY A 46 0.01 4.15 -9.39
N TYR A 47 -0.04 2.81 -9.50
CA TYR A 47 -1.25 2.02 -9.29
C TYR A 47 -1.82 2.18 -7.88
N MET A 48 -0.98 2.04 -6.84
CA MET A 48 -1.40 2.23 -5.45
C MET A 48 -1.92 3.65 -5.21
N GLN A 49 -1.30 4.67 -5.79
CA GLN A 49 -1.82 6.03 -5.68
C GLN A 49 -3.18 6.19 -6.35
N SER A 50 -3.35 5.66 -7.55
CA SER A 50 -4.63 5.73 -8.27
C SER A 50 -5.77 5.10 -7.46
N LEU A 51 -5.50 3.94 -6.84
CA LEU A 51 -6.45 3.27 -5.96
C LEU A 51 -6.64 4.01 -4.62
N LEU A 52 -5.63 4.72 -4.12
CA LEU A 52 -5.75 5.53 -2.91
C LEU A 52 -6.68 6.73 -3.14
N LEU A 53 -6.60 7.36 -4.32
CA LEU A 53 -7.53 8.41 -4.74
C LEU A 53 -8.96 7.86 -4.89
N LEU A 54 -9.12 6.63 -5.34
CA LEU A 54 -10.43 5.96 -5.33
C LEU A 54 -10.96 5.80 -3.88
N VAL A 55 -10.12 5.34 -2.95
CA VAL A 55 -10.53 5.16 -1.54
C VAL A 55 -10.89 6.48 -0.86
N ARG A 56 -10.20 7.58 -1.17
CA ARG A 56 -10.38 8.87 -0.50
C ARG A 56 -11.43 9.77 -1.14
N GLU A 57 -11.38 9.88 -2.47
CA GLU A 57 -12.10 10.89 -3.24
C GLU A 57 -13.13 10.25 -4.18
N ASN A 58 -13.21 8.92 -4.20
CA ASN A 58 -14.02 8.17 -5.17
C ASN A 58 -13.66 8.52 -6.63
N ARG A 59 -12.42 8.97 -6.87
CA ARG A 59 -11.88 9.21 -8.21
C ARG A 59 -11.63 7.88 -8.88
N LYS A 60 -12.20 7.70 -10.08
CA LYS A 60 -12.02 6.47 -10.86
C LYS A 60 -10.55 6.26 -11.20
N PRO A 61 -10.01 5.03 -11.05
CA PRO A 61 -8.65 4.73 -11.46
C PRO A 61 -8.46 4.93 -12.95
N GLU A 62 -7.39 5.64 -13.33
CA GLU A 62 -7.05 5.89 -14.73
C GLU A 62 -5.71 5.25 -15.07
N VAL A 63 -5.60 4.71 -16.29
CA VAL A 63 -4.38 4.03 -16.76
C VAL A 63 -3.17 4.98 -16.76
N GLY A 64 -3.40 6.28 -17.00
CA GLY A 64 -2.33 7.28 -16.96
C GLY A 64 -1.67 7.42 -15.58
N ASP A 65 -2.40 7.16 -14.50
CA ASP A 65 -1.90 7.31 -13.14
C ASP A 65 -0.76 6.33 -12.81
N LEU A 66 -0.73 5.16 -13.47
CA LEU A 66 0.34 4.16 -13.32
C LEU A 66 1.71 4.77 -13.65
N PHE A 67 1.74 5.72 -14.57
CA PHE A 67 2.95 6.41 -15.00
C PHE A 67 3.19 7.73 -14.27
N GLY A 68 2.32 8.12 -13.33
CA GLY A 68 2.43 9.40 -12.61
C GLY A 68 3.65 9.52 -11.70
N TYR A 69 4.25 8.40 -11.29
CA TYR A 69 5.32 8.35 -10.29
C TYR A 69 6.67 7.89 -10.84
N MET A 70 6.96 8.12 -12.13
CA MET A 70 8.24 7.73 -12.76
C MET A 70 9.49 8.32 -12.07
N ARG A 71 9.35 9.43 -11.34
CA ARG A 71 10.42 9.98 -10.48
C ARG A 71 10.95 8.96 -9.47
N LEU A 72 10.10 8.03 -9.01
CA LEU A 72 10.46 6.98 -8.05
C LEU A 72 11.11 5.75 -8.70
N PHE A 73 11.34 5.76 -10.02
CA PHE A 73 11.91 4.62 -10.76
C PHE A 73 13.22 4.14 -10.17
N PHE A 74 14.24 5.01 -10.09
CA PHE A 74 15.56 4.60 -9.57
C PHE A 74 15.53 4.17 -8.10
N PRO A 75 14.90 4.93 -7.17
CA PRO A 75 14.78 4.48 -5.78
C PRO A 75 14.14 3.10 -5.64
N LEU A 76 13.02 2.86 -6.33
CA LEU A 76 12.29 1.61 -6.25
C LEU A 76 13.02 0.46 -6.96
N LEU A 77 13.70 0.74 -8.08
CA LEU A 77 14.52 -0.25 -8.77
C LEU A 77 15.69 -0.72 -7.90
N VAL A 78 16.41 0.21 -7.25
CA VAL A 78 17.48 -0.13 -6.31
C VAL A 78 16.93 -0.97 -5.16
N PHE A 79 15.80 -0.58 -4.58
CA PHE A 79 15.15 -1.35 -3.53
C PHE A 79 14.80 -2.77 -3.99
N THR A 80 14.18 -2.91 -5.16
CA THR A 80 13.79 -4.21 -5.73
C THR A 80 15.01 -5.10 -6.00
N ILE A 81 16.10 -4.55 -6.53
CA ILE A 81 17.34 -5.32 -6.75
C ILE A 81 17.91 -5.79 -5.41
N LEU A 82 17.98 -4.93 -4.40
CA LEU A 82 18.48 -5.31 -3.07
C LEU A 82 17.63 -6.41 -2.45
N VAL A 83 16.30 -6.28 -2.49
CA VAL A 83 15.38 -7.32 -2.00
C VAL A 83 15.55 -8.61 -2.78
N ALA A 84 15.67 -8.56 -4.11
CA ALA A 84 15.87 -9.74 -4.96
C ALA A 84 17.19 -10.46 -4.65
N LEU A 85 18.27 -9.72 -4.37
CA LEU A 85 19.56 -10.29 -3.98
C LEU A 85 19.49 -10.98 -2.61
N VAL A 86 18.92 -10.31 -1.60
CA VAL A 86 18.75 -10.88 -0.25
C VAL A 86 17.84 -12.11 -0.30
N PHE A 87 16.77 -12.02 -1.08
CA PHE A 87 15.85 -13.12 -1.31
C PHE A 87 16.53 -14.31 -2.00
N GLY A 88 17.26 -14.07 -3.09
CA GLY A 88 17.99 -15.09 -3.83
C GLY A 88 19.06 -15.78 -2.98
N LEU A 89 19.80 -15.01 -2.16
CA LEU A 89 20.77 -15.56 -1.22
C LEU A 89 20.09 -16.38 -0.12
N GLY A 90 18.96 -15.89 0.39
CA GLY A 90 18.14 -16.60 1.38
C GLY A 90 17.73 -17.97 0.86
N PHE A 91 17.14 -18.03 -0.34
CA PHE A 91 16.77 -19.29 -0.99
C PHE A 91 17.96 -20.19 -1.33
N ALA A 92 19.12 -19.61 -1.67
CA ALA A 92 20.33 -20.36 -1.98
C ALA A 92 20.95 -21.05 -0.74
N MET A 93 20.90 -20.43 0.44
CA MET A 93 21.40 -21.06 1.67
C MET A 93 20.45 -22.13 2.21
N LEU A 94 19.14 -21.86 2.24
CA LEU A 94 18.08 -22.80 2.64
C LEU A 94 16.71 -22.16 2.34
N VAL A 95 15.73 -22.93 1.87
CA VAL A 95 14.37 -22.41 1.54
C VAL A 95 13.75 -21.58 2.69
N LEU A 96 14.03 -21.95 3.94
CA LEU A 96 13.48 -21.31 5.13
C LEU A 96 13.91 -19.83 5.30
N PRO A 97 15.21 -19.47 5.23
CA PRO A 97 15.66 -18.07 5.19
C PRO A 97 14.97 -17.23 4.11
N GLY A 98 14.78 -17.80 2.91
CA GLY A 98 14.09 -17.11 1.82
C GLY A 98 12.64 -16.73 2.15
N ILE A 99 11.89 -17.67 2.75
CA ILE A 99 10.53 -17.42 3.22
C ILE A 99 10.51 -16.34 4.32
N ALA A 100 11.46 -16.39 5.26
CA ALA A 100 11.58 -15.40 6.32
C ALA A 100 11.81 -13.98 5.76
N VAL A 101 12.61 -13.84 4.70
CA VAL A 101 12.84 -12.56 4.02
C VAL A 101 11.54 -12.03 3.40
N ILE A 102 10.76 -12.85 2.68
CA ILE A 102 9.46 -12.42 2.13
C ILE A 102 8.55 -11.93 3.23
N LEU A 103 8.41 -12.71 4.31
CA LEU A 103 7.51 -12.36 5.41
C LEU A 103 7.95 -11.07 6.09
N ALA A 104 9.25 -10.89 6.32
CA ALA A 104 9.79 -9.67 6.90
C ALA A 104 9.56 -8.46 5.98
N VAL A 105 9.87 -8.55 4.69
CA VAL A 105 9.64 -7.46 3.74
C VAL A 105 8.14 -7.14 3.64
N THR A 106 7.29 -8.16 3.57
CA THR A 106 5.82 -7.98 3.52
C THR A 106 5.32 -7.30 4.80
N PHE A 107 5.84 -7.67 5.97
CA PHE A 107 5.45 -7.07 7.24
C PHE A 107 5.92 -5.62 7.35
N PHE A 108 7.22 -5.37 7.16
CA PHE A 108 7.80 -4.05 7.40
C PHE A 108 7.53 -3.05 6.27
N CYS A 109 7.39 -3.51 5.03
CA CYS A 109 7.27 -2.64 3.85
C CYS A 109 5.85 -2.60 3.24
N MET A 110 4.84 -3.20 3.89
CA MET A 110 3.44 -3.18 3.38
C MET A 110 2.96 -1.77 3.02
N TYR A 111 3.29 -0.78 3.85
CA TYR A 111 2.84 0.60 3.67
C TYR A 111 3.90 1.47 2.97
N MET A 112 5.07 0.94 2.64
CA MET A 112 6.15 1.74 2.04
C MET A 112 5.69 2.47 0.77
N MET A 113 5.06 1.77 -0.18
CA MET A 113 4.60 2.35 -1.43
C MET A 113 3.57 3.47 -1.25
N PRO A 114 2.46 3.29 -0.51
CA PRO A 114 1.52 4.39 -0.30
C PRO A 114 2.18 5.56 0.43
N LEU A 115 3.14 5.35 1.33
CA LEU A 115 3.87 6.45 1.96
C LEU A 115 4.74 7.25 0.98
N MET A 116 5.39 6.59 0.04
CA MET A 116 6.22 7.25 -0.98
C MET A 116 5.38 8.07 -1.96
N THR A 117 4.15 7.66 -2.25
CA THR A 117 3.28 8.35 -3.21
C THR A 117 2.39 9.42 -2.56
N ASP A 118 1.87 9.13 -1.38
CA ASP A 118 0.95 10.00 -0.64
C ASP A 118 1.68 11.10 0.14
N ARG A 119 2.80 10.76 0.79
CA ARG A 119 3.58 11.68 1.62
C ARG A 119 4.89 12.11 0.97
N GLU A 120 5.13 11.67 -0.27
CA GLU A 120 6.36 11.95 -1.01
C GLU A 120 7.65 11.61 -0.24
N LEU A 121 7.59 10.62 0.66
CA LEU A 121 8.74 10.21 1.43
C LEU A 121 9.79 9.55 0.55
N GLY A 122 11.06 9.80 0.84
CA GLY A 122 12.17 9.03 0.26
C GLY A 122 12.11 7.56 0.70
N LEU A 123 12.74 6.67 -0.06
CA LEU A 123 12.70 5.21 0.16
C LEU A 123 13.03 4.82 1.61
N VAL A 124 14.13 5.33 2.16
CA VAL A 124 14.59 4.99 3.51
C VAL A 124 13.60 5.45 4.57
N GLU A 125 13.08 6.66 4.44
CA GLU A 125 12.10 7.21 5.37
C GLU A 125 10.75 6.50 5.27
N ALA A 126 10.34 6.10 4.05
CA ALA A 126 9.15 5.29 3.84
C ALA A 126 9.26 3.90 4.47
N VAL A 127 10.41 3.24 4.40
CA VAL A 127 10.66 1.94 5.06
C VAL A 127 10.60 2.08 6.59
N LYS A 128 11.27 3.10 7.15
CA LYS A 128 11.24 3.37 8.60
C LYS A 128 9.84 3.65 9.08
N GLU A 129 9.13 4.53 8.39
CA GLU A 129 7.78 4.90 8.77
C GLU A 129 6.81 3.73 8.58
N SER A 130 6.88 2.99 7.48
CA SER A 130 6.09 1.76 7.28
C SER A 130 6.32 0.74 8.40
N SER A 131 7.59 0.55 8.82
CA SER A 131 7.94 -0.32 9.95
C SER A 131 7.34 0.18 11.27
N ARG A 132 7.36 1.49 11.50
CA ARG A 132 6.70 2.12 12.65
C ARG A 132 5.18 1.89 12.61
N MET A 133 4.54 2.01 11.45
CA MET A 133 3.11 1.75 11.27
C MET A 133 2.74 0.27 11.50
N ALA A 134 3.62 -0.65 11.10
CA ALA A 134 3.47 -2.09 11.28
C ALA A 134 3.55 -2.50 12.75
N LEU A 135 4.49 -1.92 13.49
CA LEU A 135 4.73 -2.20 14.91
C LEU A 135 3.79 -1.44 15.86
N GLN A 136 2.97 -0.53 15.35
CA GLN A 136 2.04 0.21 16.20
C GLN A 136 0.96 -0.71 16.80
N PRO A 137 0.71 -0.61 18.12
CA PRO A 137 -0.35 -1.37 18.77
C PRO A 137 -1.74 -1.04 18.20
N PRO A 138 -2.64 -2.04 18.13
CA PRO A 138 -2.41 -3.45 18.39
C PRO A 138 -1.76 -4.18 17.19
N ILE A 139 -0.61 -4.83 17.43
CA ILE A 139 0.16 -5.53 16.38
C ILE A 139 -0.64 -6.67 15.74
N GLY A 140 -1.54 -7.30 16.51
CA GLY A 140 -2.44 -8.35 16.00
C GLY A 140 -3.33 -7.89 14.85
N GLU A 141 -3.72 -6.60 14.81
CA GLU A 141 -4.46 -6.06 13.66
C GLU A 141 -3.60 -6.10 12.39
N HIS A 142 -2.32 -5.75 12.50
CA HIS A 142 -1.43 -5.75 11.34
C HIS A 142 -1.11 -7.17 10.85
N VAL A 143 -0.91 -8.12 11.77
CA VAL A 143 -0.73 -9.54 11.42
C VAL A 143 -1.95 -10.09 10.69
N ALA A 144 -3.16 -9.77 11.13
CA ALA A 144 -4.39 -10.18 10.45
C ALA A 144 -4.49 -9.59 9.04
N VAL A 145 -4.10 -8.31 8.85
CA VAL A 145 -4.07 -7.68 7.51
C VAL A 145 -3.09 -8.39 6.58
N ILE A 146 -1.90 -8.73 7.05
CA ILE A 146 -0.92 -9.50 6.27
C ILE A 146 -1.46 -10.88 5.92
N ALA A 147 -2.08 -11.57 6.89
CA ALA A 147 -2.66 -12.89 6.64
C ALA A 147 -3.73 -12.83 5.54
N VAL A 148 -4.65 -11.87 5.60
CA VAL A 148 -5.66 -11.64 4.56
C VAL A 148 -5.01 -11.34 3.20
N PHE A 149 -4.01 -10.45 3.18
CA PHE A 149 -3.28 -10.11 1.97
C PHE A 149 -2.60 -11.34 1.34
N LEU A 150 -1.91 -12.16 2.14
CA LEU A 150 -1.24 -13.37 1.66
C LEU A 150 -2.24 -14.41 1.13
N VAL A 151 -3.37 -14.61 1.80
CA VAL A 151 -4.42 -15.53 1.34
C VAL A 151 -5.02 -15.07 0.01
N LEU A 152 -5.36 -13.79 -0.12
CA LEU A 152 -5.91 -13.22 -1.35
C LEU A 152 -4.93 -13.36 -2.53
N ASN A 153 -3.66 -13.04 -2.32
CA ASN A 153 -2.64 -13.18 -3.35
C ASN A 153 -2.38 -14.65 -3.71
N SER A 154 -2.43 -15.56 -2.74
CA SER A 154 -2.26 -17.00 -3.00
C SER A 154 -3.39 -17.57 -3.86
N ILE A 155 -4.63 -17.15 -3.62
CA ILE A 155 -5.81 -17.53 -4.43
C ILE A 155 -5.71 -16.94 -5.85
N GLY A 156 -5.25 -15.69 -5.97
CA GLY A 156 -5.03 -15.05 -7.27
C GLY A 156 -3.99 -15.78 -8.10
N ASN A 157 -2.84 -16.06 -7.49
CA ASN A 157 -1.71 -16.69 -8.17
C ASN A 157 -1.97 -18.17 -8.52
N SER A 158 -2.81 -18.89 -7.77
CA SER A 158 -3.10 -20.30 -8.06
C SER A 158 -3.91 -20.51 -9.34
N THR A 159 -4.67 -19.49 -9.78
CA THR A 159 -5.55 -19.55 -10.95
C THR A 159 -4.98 -18.83 -12.17
N GLY A 160 -3.85 -18.13 -12.03
CA GLY A 160 -3.24 -17.30 -13.06
C GLY A 160 -4.05 -16.04 -13.36
N ILE A 161 -5.28 -16.18 -13.87
CA ILE A 161 -6.15 -15.05 -14.23
C ILE A 161 -6.83 -14.41 -13.01
N GLY A 162 -6.97 -15.14 -11.90
CA GLY A 162 -7.57 -14.63 -10.67
C GLY A 162 -6.79 -13.45 -10.09
N VAL A 163 -5.49 -13.35 -10.38
CA VAL A 163 -4.65 -12.22 -9.99
C VAL A 163 -5.20 -10.87 -10.48
N LEU A 164 -5.88 -10.83 -11.64
CA LEU A 164 -6.48 -9.61 -12.16
C LEU A 164 -7.60 -9.06 -11.26
N PHE A 165 -8.24 -9.93 -10.47
CA PHE A 165 -9.31 -9.59 -9.54
C PHE A 165 -8.79 -9.44 -8.11
N THR A 166 -7.91 -10.34 -7.66
CA THR A 166 -7.40 -10.32 -6.29
C THR A 166 -6.40 -9.21 -6.07
N GLN A 167 -5.62 -8.81 -7.09
CA GLN A 167 -4.64 -7.72 -6.99
C GLN A 167 -5.29 -6.37 -6.62
N PRO A 168 -6.30 -5.86 -7.37
CA PRO A 168 -7.00 -4.63 -7.01
C PRO A 168 -7.74 -4.74 -5.68
N PHE A 169 -8.38 -5.88 -5.41
CA PHE A 169 -9.11 -6.08 -4.17
C PHE A 169 -8.17 -6.05 -2.94
N ALA A 170 -7.05 -6.78 -3.00
CA ALA A 170 -6.06 -6.80 -1.93
C ALA A 170 -5.42 -5.42 -1.73
N THR A 171 -5.15 -4.70 -2.83
CA THR A 171 -4.59 -3.35 -2.76
C THR A 171 -5.56 -2.37 -2.12
N LEU A 172 -6.84 -2.35 -2.53
CA LEU A 172 -7.87 -1.51 -1.90
C LEU A 172 -8.04 -1.82 -0.41
N PHE A 173 -8.00 -3.10 -0.03
CA PHE A 173 -8.06 -3.50 1.37
C PHE A 173 -6.87 -2.93 2.17
N VAL A 174 -5.63 -3.10 1.67
CA VAL A 174 -4.43 -2.53 2.31
C VAL A 174 -4.51 -1.01 2.41
N LEU A 175 -4.99 -0.33 1.38
CA LEU A 175 -5.15 1.13 1.36
C LEU A 175 -6.21 1.63 2.35
N SER A 176 -7.31 0.89 2.51
CA SER A 176 -8.33 1.21 3.52
C SER A 176 -7.77 1.15 4.96
N VAL A 177 -6.93 0.14 5.23
CA VAL A 177 -6.23 -0.01 6.51
C VAL A 177 -5.17 1.07 6.70
N TYR A 178 -4.41 1.38 5.64
CA TYR A 178 -3.42 2.46 5.62
C TYR A 178 -4.05 3.79 6.02
N GLU A 179 -5.21 4.15 5.45
CA GLU A 179 -5.92 5.38 5.77
C GLU A 179 -6.26 5.51 7.26
N ILE A 180 -6.69 4.43 7.90
CA ILE A 180 -7.01 4.46 9.33
C ILE A 180 -5.77 4.56 10.18
N LYS A 181 -4.75 3.75 9.89
CA LYS A 181 -3.48 3.83 10.62
C LYS A 181 -2.89 5.22 10.49
N ARG A 182 -2.95 5.83 9.30
CA ARG A 182 -2.56 7.22 9.05
C ARG A 182 -3.40 8.20 9.90
N ARG A 183 -4.73 8.08 9.90
CA ARG A 183 -5.61 8.95 10.72
C ARG A 183 -5.36 8.83 12.22
N ARG A 184 -5.05 7.64 12.72
CA ARG A 184 -4.67 7.42 14.14
C ARG A 184 -3.34 8.07 14.51
N MET A 185 -2.46 8.30 13.54
CA MET A 185 -1.14 8.92 13.74
C MET A 185 -1.14 10.43 13.54
N LEU A 186 -2.16 10.99 12.89
CA LEU A 186 -2.34 12.43 12.83
C LEU A 186 -2.74 12.93 14.23
N PRO A 187 -2.15 14.03 14.73
CA PRO A 187 -2.69 14.72 15.90
C PRO A 187 -4.19 14.99 15.68
N PRO A 188 -5.05 14.86 16.71
CA PRO A 188 -6.43 15.30 16.59
C PRO A 188 -6.45 16.75 16.07
N PRO A 189 -7.45 17.14 15.26
CA PRO A 189 -7.56 18.52 14.81
C PRO A 189 -7.40 19.42 16.02
N GLN A 190 -6.45 20.37 15.98
CA GLN A 190 -6.42 21.44 16.96
C GLN A 190 -7.78 22.13 16.83
N GLN A 191 -8.73 21.77 17.70
CA GLN A 191 -9.84 22.64 18.01
C GLN A 191 -9.16 23.92 18.40
N ASN A 192 -9.22 24.93 17.53
CA ASN A 192 -8.78 26.28 17.84
C ASN A 192 -9.24 26.54 19.26
N GLU A 193 -8.28 26.59 20.20
CA GLU A 193 -8.53 27.16 21.50
C GLU A 193 -8.96 28.59 21.18
N THR A 194 -10.27 28.81 21.11
CA THR A 194 -10.86 30.10 21.34
C THR A 194 -10.48 30.45 22.76
N THR A 195 -9.25 30.94 22.93
CA THR A 195 -8.82 31.64 24.13
C THR A 195 -9.88 32.70 24.37
N PRO A 196 -10.58 32.68 25.53
CA PRO A 196 -11.50 33.74 25.87
C PRO A 196 -10.73 35.07 25.79
N PRO A 197 -11.32 36.13 25.22
CA PRO A 197 -10.63 37.42 25.17
C PRO A 197 -10.19 37.82 26.58
N PRO A 198 -8.97 38.35 26.74
CA PRO A 198 -8.45 38.69 28.06
C PRO A 198 -9.40 39.65 28.77
N PRO A 199 -9.63 39.47 30.09
CA PRO A 199 -10.51 40.34 30.84
C PRO A 199 -10.02 41.80 30.74
N PRO A 200 -10.93 42.76 30.56
CA PRO A 200 -10.56 44.17 30.44
C PRO A 200 -9.76 44.61 31.68
N PRO A 201 -8.68 45.40 31.51
CA PRO A 201 -7.93 45.96 32.63
C PRO A 201 -8.88 46.78 33.52
N GLY A 202 -8.77 46.58 34.83
CA GLY A 202 -9.77 46.95 35.83
C GLY A 202 -10.33 48.37 35.74
N ALA A 203 -11.62 48.46 36.08
CA ALA A 203 -12.34 49.64 36.53
C ALA A 203 -13.07 49.29 37.82
#